data_AF-A0A5C5WK94-F1
#
_entry.id   AF-A0A5C5WK94-F1
#
_cell.length_a   1.000
_cell.length_b   1.000
_cell.length_c   1.000
_cell.angle_alpha   90.00
_cell.angle_beta   90.00
_cell.angle_gamma   90.00
#
_symmetry.space_group_name_H-M   'P 1'
#
loop_
_entity.id
_entity.type
_entity.pdbx_description
1 polymer ?
#
loop_
_entity_poly.entity_id
_entity_poly.type
_entity_poly.pdbx_seq_one_letter_code
_entity_poly.pdbx_strand_id
1 'polypeptide(L)'
;MIRLKLPFPPSVNHYWRHVGPRVLVSKKGRQYRADVSSLLHRKQIQTLEGDLIVDIRLTPPDRRRRDVDNSLKALLDSMQFGGVYHDDSQIVRLTVEKVAADPDAPRADVVVQHVPASIGEAGFRICLRCDVAFDSGGPGNRICPTCTLVNNSLPAVKPMERGRKFRNGEPLV
;
A
#
# COMPACT_ATOMS: atom_id res chain seq x y z
N MET A 1 9.01 -7.85 5.67
CA MET A 1 8.16 -7.61 4.48
C MET A 1 7.36 -8.88 4.21
N ILE A 2 6.04 -8.78 4.14
CA ILE A 2 5.11 -9.87 3.84
C ILE A 2 4.48 -9.61 2.47
N ARG A 3 4.32 -10.66 1.66
CA ARG A 3 3.64 -10.59 0.36
C ARG A 3 2.44 -11.53 0.35
N LEU A 4 1.26 -10.98 0.11
CA LEU A 4 -0.01 -11.69 0.15
C LEU A 4 -0.68 -11.62 -1.23
N LYS A 5 -1.32 -12.72 -1.60
CA LYS A 5 -2.26 -12.78 -2.71
C LYS A 5 -3.62 -13.11 -2.12
N LEU A 6 -4.51 -12.13 -2.10
CA LEU A 6 -5.83 -12.22 -1.48
C LEU A 6 -6.91 -12.22 -2.57
N PRO A 7 -8.06 -12.88 -2.33
CA PRO A 7 -9.20 -12.79 -3.23
C PRO A 7 -9.65 -11.34 -3.39
N PHE A 8 -10.27 -11.00 -4.53
CA PHE A 8 -10.77 -9.64 -4.73
C PHE A 8 -11.90 -9.33 -3.72
N PRO A 9 -11.84 -8.20 -3.00
CA PRO A 9 -12.83 -7.90 -1.97
C PRO A 9 -14.22 -7.63 -2.55
N PRO A 10 -15.30 -7.95 -1.80
CA PRO A 10 -16.62 -7.44 -2.14
C PRO A 10 -16.65 -5.91 -1.95
N SER A 11 -17.59 -5.23 -2.61
CA SER A 11 -17.76 -3.79 -2.36
C SER A 11 -18.24 -3.52 -0.93
N VAL A 12 -17.93 -2.33 -0.40
CA VAL A 12 -18.36 -1.83 0.93
C VAL A 12 -19.84 -2.05 1.16
N ASN A 13 -20.68 -1.77 0.15
CA ASN A 13 -22.14 -1.94 0.25
C ASN A 13 -22.57 -3.40 0.43
N HIS A 14 -21.77 -4.35 -0.05
CA HIS A 14 -21.99 -5.78 0.19
C HIS A 14 -21.24 -6.28 1.41
N TYR A 15 -20.24 -5.56 1.91
CA TYR A 15 -19.44 -5.93 3.06
C TYR A 15 -20.11 -5.52 4.38
N TRP A 16 -20.64 -4.30 4.44
CA TRP A 16 -21.33 -3.75 5.59
C TRP A 16 -22.85 -3.74 5.35
N ARG A 17 -23.61 -3.82 6.43
CA ARG A 17 -25.08 -3.70 6.39
C ARG A 17 -25.58 -2.96 7.62
N HIS A 18 -26.71 -2.28 7.47
CA HIS A 18 -27.43 -1.67 8.59
C HIS A 18 -28.41 -2.67 9.20
N VAL A 19 -28.45 -2.73 10.53
CA VAL A 19 -29.47 -3.46 11.30
C VAL A 19 -29.98 -2.50 12.37
N GLY A 20 -31.09 -1.83 12.07
CA GLY A 20 -31.55 -0.68 12.84
C GLY A 20 -30.44 0.40 12.88
N PRO A 21 -30.06 0.92 14.06
CA PRO A 21 -29.02 1.94 14.19
C PRO A 21 -27.58 1.41 14.08
N ARG A 22 -27.36 0.09 13.99
CA ARG A 22 -26.02 -0.51 14.02
C ARG A 22 -25.51 -0.83 12.62
N VAL A 23 -24.22 -0.60 12.39
CA VAL A 23 -23.49 -1.08 11.20
C VAL A 23 -22.79 -2.39 11.56
N LEU A 24 -23.11 -3.45 10.83
CA LEU A 24 -22.54 -4.78 11.04
C LEU A 24 -21.92 -5.33 9.76
N VAL A 25 -20.97 -6.25 9.91
CA VAL A 25 -20.46 -7.02 8.78
C VAL A 25 -21.59 -7.92 8.24
N SER A 26 -21.77 -7.92 6.93
CA SER A 26 -22.76 -8.75 6.23
C SER A 26 -22.35 -10.22 6.24
N LYS A 27 -23.23 -11.11 5.75
CA LYS A 27 -22.87 -12.52 5.52
C LYS A 27 -21.70 -12.65 4.54
N LYS A 28 -21.70 -11.85 3.47
CA LYS A 28 -20.64 -11.86 2.45
C LYS A 28 -19.32 -11.31 3.00
N GLY A 29 -19.39 -10.27 3.82
CA GLY A 29 -18.20 -9.73 4.49
C GLY A 29 -17.57 -10.75 5.46
N ARG A 30 -18.40 -11.45 6.25
CA ARG A 30 -17.90 -12.52 7.14
C ARG A 30 -17.28 -13.68 6.38
N GLN A 31 -17.87 -14.09 5.26
CA GLN A 31 -17.29 -15.12 4.40
C GLN A 31 -15.91 -14.68 3.90
N TYR A 32 -15.82 -13.46 3.38
CA TYR A 32 -14.55 -12.92 2.89
C TYR A 32 -13.48 -12.84 3.99
N ARG A 33 -13.85 -12.41 5.21
CA ARG A 33 -12.95 -12.44 6.39
C ARG A 33 -12.45 -13.86 6.68
N ALA A 34 -13.35 -14.85 6.64
CA ALA A 34 -12.99 -16.25 6.89
C ALA A 34 -12.04 -16.79 5.81
N ASP A 35 -12.27 -16.44 4.53
CA ASP A 35 -11.42 -16.86 3.41
C ASP A 35 -10.02 -16.27 3.53
N VAL A 36 -9.93 -14.97 3.83
CA VAL A 36 -8.66 -14.25 4.06
C VAL A 36 -7.94 -14.81 5.27
N SER A 37 -8.64 -14.95 6.41
CA SER A 37 -8.07 -15.50 7.64
C SER A 37 -7.54 -16.92 7.43
N SER A 38 -8.30 -17.78 6.76
CA SER A 38 -7.87 -19.15 6.43
C SER A 38 -6.61 -19.15 5.56
N LEU A 39 -6.50 -18.23 4.60
CA LEU A 39 -5.31 -18.10 3.75
C LEU A 39 -4.09 -17.66 4.55
N LEU A 40 -4.26 -16.70 5.46
CA LEU A 40 -3.19 -16.18 6.32
C LEU A 40 -2.70 -17.23 7.31
N HIS A 41 -3.61 -17.98 7.94
CA HIS A 41 -3.28 -19.10 8.82
C HIS A 41 -2.48 -20.19 8.09
N ARG A 42 -2.90 -20.57 6.87
CA ARG A 42 -2.16 -21.54 6.04
C ARG A 42 -0.75 -21.06 5.67
N LYS A 43 -0.54 -19.75 5.58
CA LYS A 43 0.76 -19.14 5.33
C LYS A 43 1.59 -18.90 6.60
N GLN A 44 1.06 -19.24 7.78
CA GLN A 44 1.69 -19.03 9.09
C GLN A 44 2.20 -17.58 9.24
N ILE A 45 1.38 -16.63 8.78
CA ILE A 45 1.73 -15.21 8.89
C ILE A 45 1.77 -14.82 10.36
N GLN A 46 2.90 -14.25 10.79
CA GLN A 46 3.03 -13.63 12.11
C GLN A 46 2.47 -12.21 12.07
N THR A 47 1.81 -11.82 13.16
CA THR A 47 1.31 -10.46 13.34
C THR A 47 2.46 -9.47 13.36
N LEU A 48 2.36 -8.41 12.56
CA LEU A 48 3.34 -7.33 12.56
C LEU A 48 2.99 -6.26 13.59
N GLU A 49 4.02 -5.78 14.28
CA GLU A 49 3.94 -4.70 15.27
C GLU A 49 4.56 -3.39 14.74
N GLY A 50 4.24 -2.27 15.38
CA GLY A 50 4.74 -0.94 15.03
C GLY A 50 4.17 -0.39 13.71
N ASP A 51 4.79 0.70 13.22
CA ASP A 51 4.34 1.41 12.03
C ASP A 51 4.59 0.61 10.74
N LEU A 52 3.57 0.58 9.87
CA LEU A 52 3.51 -0.22 8.66
C LEU A 52 3.29 0.64 7.41
N ILE A 53 3.90 0.18 6.32
CA ILE A 53 3.63 0.60 4.95
C ILE A 53 2.91 -0.56 4.27
N VAL A 54 1.79 -0.26 3.62
CA VAL A 54 0.99 -1.22 2.87
C VAL A 54 0.87 -0.76 1.43
N ASP A 55 1.32 -1.59 0.49
CA ASP A 55 1.17 -1.37 -0.95
C ASP A 55 0.21 -2.42 -1.52
N ILE A 56 -0.82 -1.96 -2.24
CA ILE A 56 -1.90 -2.82 -2.75
C ILE A 56 -2.04 -2.63 -4.25
N ARG A 57 -2.01 -3.74 -4.98
CA ARG A 57 -2.39 -3.81 -6.39
C ARG A 57 -3.72 -4.56 -6.53
N LEU A 58 -4.73 -3.86 -7.03
CA LEU A 58 -6.06 -4.41 -7.27
C LEU A 58 -6.23 -4.82 -8.72
N THR A 59 -6.53 -6.10 -8.93
CA THR A 59 -6.90 -6.67 -10.22
C THR A 59 -8.41 -6.97 -10.21
N PRO A 60 -9.26 -6.08 -10.76
CA PRO A 60 -10.71 -6.22 -10.65
C PRO A 60 -11.27 -7.34 -11.56
N PRO A 61 -12.41 -7.96 -11.19
CA PRO A 61 -13.05 -9.02 -11.97
C PRO A 61 -13.73 -8.54 -13.25
N ASP A 62 -14.02 -7.24 -13.35
CA ASP A 62 -14.68 -6.67 -14.52
C ASP A 62 -14.28 -5.20 -14.71
N ARG A 63 -14.67 -4.63 -15.84
CA ARG A 63 -14.36 -3.25 -16.23
C ARG A 63 -15.32 -2.20 -15.66
N ARG A 64 -16.17 -2.55 -14.68
CA ARG A 64 -17.07 -1.57 -14.06
C ARG A 64 -16.27 -0.47 -13.38
N ARG A 65 -16.80 0.75 -13.46
CA ARG A 65 -16.27 1.88 -12.70
C ARG A 65 -16.38 1.57 -11.21
N ARG A 66 -15.24 1.57 -10.53
CA ARG A 66 -15.11 1.37 -9.08
C ARG A 66 -14.14 2.38 -8.54
N ASP A 67 -14.51 2.97 -7.43
CA ASP A 67 -13.59 3.72 -6.60
C ASP A 67 -12.62 2.75 -5.93
N VAL A 68 -11.36 3.16 -5.86
CA VAL A 68 -10.26 2.28 -5.42
C VAL A 68 -10.33 2.01 -3.93
N ASP A 69 -10.74 3.02 -3.15
CA ASP A 69 -10.94 3.03 -1.71
C ASP A 69 -12.08 2.11 -1.24
N ASN A 70 -13.12 1.93 -2.06
CA ASN A 70 -14.21 1.01 -1.78
C ASN A 70 -13.70 -0.43 -1.58
N SER A 71 -12.68 -0.85 -2.33
CA SER A 71 -12.08 -2.17 -2.15
C SER A 71 -11.16 -2.23 -0.92
N LEU A 72 -10.54 -1.10 -0.55
CA LEU A 72 -9.58 -1.02 0.54
C LEU A 72 -10.22 -1.30 1.89
N LYS A 73 -11.38 -0.69 2.20
CA LYS A 73 -11.98 -0.83 3.54
C LYS A 73 -12.26 -2.30 3.90
N ALA A 74 -12.80 -3.08 2.97
CA ALA A 74 -13.06 -4.50 3.18
C ALA A 74 -11.76 -5.33 3.28
N LEU A 75 -10.76 -4.98 2.48
CA LEU A 75 -9.47 -5.67 2.45
C LEU A 75 -8.67 -5.46 3.75
N LEU A 76 -8.51 -4.21 4.18
CA LEU A 76 -7.77 -3.85 5.40
C LEU A 76 -8.42 -4.47 6.65
N ASP A 77 -9.74 -4.36 6.76
CA ASP A 77 -10.50 -4.94 7.87
C ASP A 77 -10.37 -6.48 7.93
N SER A 78 -10.31 -7.13 6.77
CA SER A 78 -10.11 -8.59 6.70
C SER A 78 -8.67 -9.01 7.03
N MET A 79 -7.67 -8.19 6.69
CA MET A 79 -6.27 -8.44 7.07
C MET A 79 -6.06 -8.27 8.58
N GLN A 80 -6.68 -7.27 9.19
CA GLN A 80 -6.68 -7.09 10.64
C GLN A 80 -7.34 -8.29 11.34
N PHE A 81 -8.54 -8.68 10.89
CA PHE A 81 -9.23 -9.86 11.42
C PHE A 81 -8.41 -11.15 11.24
N GLY A 82 -7.67 -11.26 10.14
CA GLY A 82 -6.79 -12.38 9.86
C GLY A 82 -5.43 -12.35 10.56
N GLY A 83 -5.14 -11.31 11.35
CA GLY A 83 -3.93 -11.21 12.16
C GLY A 83 -2.68 -10.74 11.42
N VAL A 84 -2.80 -9.99 10.32
CA VAL A 84 -1.62 -9.39 9.66
C VAL A 84 -0.98 -8.31 10.54
N TYR A 85 -1.81 -7.56 11.27
CA TYR A 85 -1.45 -6.50 12.21
C TYR A 85 -2.56 -6.39 13.26
N HIS A 86 -2.27 -5.79 14.41
CA HIS A 86 -3.23 -5.66 15.52
C HIS A 86 -4.31 -4.62 15.21
N ASP A 87 -3.89 -3.50 14.63
CA ASP A 87 -4.78 -2.38 14.36
C ASP A 87 -4.45 -1.71 13.02
N ASP A 88 -5.47 -1.28 12.27
CA ASP A 88 -5.28 -0.58 11.01
C ASP A 88 -4.63 0.79 11.20
N SER A 89 -4.67 1.33 12.43
CA SER A 89 -3.91 2.51 12.87
C SER A 89 -2.38 2.35 12.71
N GLN A 90 -1.87 1.11 12.68
CA GLN A 90 -0.46 0.84 12.39
C GLN A 90 -0.09 1.22 10.95
N ILE A 91 -1.05 1.30 10.02
CA ILE A 91 -0.79 1.63 8.61
C ILE A 91 -0.63 3.13 8.47
N VAL A 92 0.61 3.62 8.56
CA VAL A 92 0.92 5.04 8.41
C VAL A 92 1.18 5.46 6.96
N ARG A 93 1.36 4.49 6.05
CA ARG A 93 1.43 4.71 4.60
C ARG A 93 0.67 3.63 3.85
N LEU A 94 -0.23 4.07 2.97
CA LEU A 94 -1.04 3.19 2.13
C LEU A 94 -0.93 3.63 0.68
N THR A 95 -0.37 2.77 -0.16
CA THR A 95 -0.39 2.95 -1.63
C THR A 95 -1.40 1.99 -2.22
N VAL A 96 -2.21 2.48 -3.15
CA VAL A 96 -3.09 1.60 -3.93
C VAL A 96 -3.00 1.92 -5.40
N GLU A 97 -2.92 0.87 -6.20
CA GLU A 97 -3.03 0.93 -7.64
C GLU A 97 -4.09 -0.05 -8.15
N LYS A 98 -4.86 0.38 -9.13
CA LYS A 98 -5.84 -0.47 -9.83
C LYS A 98 -5.32 -0.73 -11.23
N VAL A 99 -5.16 -2.00 -11.58
CA VAL A 99 -4.72 -2.43 -12.91
C VAL A 99 -5.90 -2.80 -13.80
N ALA A 100 -5.62 -3.22 -15.03
CA ALA A 100 -6.61 -3.73 -15.94
C ALA A 100 -7.40 -4.89 -15.31
N ALA A 101 -8.68 -4.98 -15.67
CA ALA A 101 -9.54 -6.06 -15.19
C ALA A 101 -9.09 -7.42 -15.77
N ASP A 102 -9.10 -8.43 -14.92
CA ASP A 102 -8.82 -9.82 -15.23
C ASP A 102 -9.96 -10.67 -14.65
N PRO A 103 -10.96 -11.03 -15.47
CA PRO A 103 -12.09 -11.84 -15.03
C PRO A 103 -11.70 -13.24 -14.55
N ASP A 104 -10.60 -13.78 -15.07
CA ASP A 104 -10.15 -15.14 -14.78
C ASP A 104 -9.36 -15.21 -13.46
N ALA A 105 -8.71 -14.13 -13.06
CA ALA A 105 -7.90 -14.07 -11.85
C ALA A 105 -8.07 -12.77 -11.01
N PRO A 106 -9.29 -12.44 -10.56
CA PRO A 106 -9.54 -11.26 -9.74
C PRO A 106 -8.90 -11.40 -8.36
N ARG A 107 -8.08 -10.43 -7.97
CA ARG A 107 -7.31 -10.51 -6.73
C ARG A 107 -6.81 -9.15 -6.23
N ALA A 108 -6.34 -9.15 -4.99
CA ALA A 108 -5.53 -8.10 -4.40
C ALA A 108 -4.13 -8.67 -4.09
N ASP A 109 -3.10 -8.14 -4.75
CA ASP A 109 -1.71 -8.40 -4.39
C ASP A 109 -1.31 -7.35 -3.36
N VAL A 110 -0.93 -7.78 -2.15
CA VAL A 110 -0.64 -6.89 -1.02
C VAL A 110 0.78 -7.10 -0.53
N VAL A 111 1.49 -6.00 -0.29
CA VAL A 111 2.79 -5.97 0.35
C VAL A 111 2.66 -5.21 1.65
N VAL A 112 3.13 -5.81 2.75
CA VAL A 112 3.18 -5.16 4.07
C VAL A 112 4.61 -5.14 4.56
N GLN A 113 5.09 -3.98 5.01
CA GLN A 113 6.45 -3.82 5.52
C GLN A 113 6.51 -2.83 6.66
N HIS A 114 7.48 -2.97 7.56
CA HIS A 114 7.73 -1.97 8.58
C HIS A 114 8.20 -0.67 7.94
N VAL A 115 7.85 0.44 8.59
CA VAL A 115 8.43 1.73 8.26
C VAL A 115 9.91 1.73 8.68
N PRO A 116 10.85 2.02 7.76
CA PRO A 116 12.27 2.05 8.09
C PRO A 116 12.64 3.23 9.02
N ALA A 117 11.85 4.32 9.04
CA ALA A 117 11.97 5.43 10.01
C ALA A 117 10.68 6.26 10.14
N SER A 118 10.42 6.77 11.35
CA SER A 118 9.25 7.59 11.74
C SER A 118 8.95 8.71 10.73
N ILE A 119 7.68 9.00 10.51
CA ILE A 119 7.26 10.10 9.62
C ILE A 119 7.63 11.43 10.27
N GLY A 120 8.54 12.18 9.64
CA GLY A 120 8.91 13.54 10.06
C GLY A 120 10.23 13.64 10.83
N GLU A 121 10.81 12.52 11.24
CA GLU A 121 12.14 12.48 11.84
C GLU A 121 13.23 12.22 10.77
N ALA A 122 14.44 12.72 11.03
CA ALA A 122 15.62 12.28 10.28
C ALA A 122 15.80 10.78 10.55
N GLY A 123 15.84 9.97 9.51
CA GLY A 123 15.99 8.53 9.70
C GLY A 123 16.06 7.75 8.39
N PHE A 124 16.20 6.43 8.53
CA PHE A 124 16.34 5.48 7.44
C PHE A 124 15.18 5.55 6.43
N ARG A 125 15.50 5.97 5.21
CA ARG A 125 14.62 5.98 4.03
C ARG A 125 15.09 4.95 3.03
N ILE A 126 14.18 4.43 2.20
CA ILE A 126 14.55 3.60 1.04
C ILE A 126 14.97 4.51 -0.12
N CYS A 127 16.10 4.22 -0.74
CA CYS A 127 16.56 4.90 -1.94
C CYS A 127 15.70 4.54 -3.15
N LEU A 128 15.11 5.54 -3.83
CA LEU A 128 14.32 5.36 -5.06
C LEU A 128 15.10 4.83 -6.28
N ARG A 129 16.42 4.67 -6.17
CA ARG A 129 17.27 4.19 -7.27
C ARG A 129 17.78 2.77 -7.04
N CYS A 130 18.15 2.40 -5.82
CA CYS A 130 18.75 1.10 -5.51
C CYS A 130 17.99 0.30 -4.45
N ASP A 131 16.89 0.82 -3.93
CA ASP A 131 16.07 0.20 -2.87
C ASP A 131 16.81 -0.11 -1.55
N VAL A 132 18.00 0.46 -1.35
CA VAL A 132 18.77 0.34 -0.10
C VAL A 132 18.32 1.40 0.91
N ALA A 133 18.22 1.00 2.19
CA ALA A 133 17.95 1.90 3.31
C ALA A 133 19.15 2.83 3.58
N PHE A 134 18.89 4.12 3.80
CA PHE A 134 19.91 5.13 4.10
C PHE A 134 19.37 6.23 5.00
N ASP A 135 20.20 6.82 5.85
CA ASP A 135 19.80 7.94 6.71
C ASP A 135 19.59 9.23 5.91
N SER A 136 18.53 9.97 6.23
CA SER A 136 18.13 11.18 5.52
C SER A 136 17.41 12.17 6.43
N GLY A 137 17.93 13.40 6.51
CA GLY A 137 17.38 14.48 7.33
C GLY A 137 16.38 15.43 6.65
N GLY A 138 16.09 15.28 5.35
CA GLY A 138 15.24 16.22 4.59
C GLY A 138 14.04 15.61 3.86
N PRO A 139 13.00 16.41 3.54
CA PRO A 139 11.87 15.99 2.70
C PRO A 139 12.23 15.93 1.21
N GLY A 140 13.29 16.64 0.81
CA GLY A 140 13.82 16.67 -0.54
C GLY A 140 14.92 15.62 -0.71
N ASN A 141 14.72 14.72 -1.67
CA ASN A 141 15.69 13.72 -2.16
C ASN A 141 15.68 12.35 -1.43
N ARG A 142 14.89 11.40 -1.95
CA ARG A 142 14.90 9.99 -1.55
C ARG A 142 15.96 9.17 -2.31
N ILE A 143 17.15 9.72 -2.49
CA ILE A 143 18.28 9.04 -3.16
C ILE A 143 19.44 8.93 -2.17
N CYS A 144 19.94 7.71 -1.92
CA CYS A 144 21.03 7.51 -0.97
C CYS A 144 22.33 8.21 -1.39
N PRO A 145 23.27 8.46 -0.46
CA PRO A 145 24.55 9.09 -0.79
C PRO A 145 25.28 8.41 -1.96
N THR A 146 25.30 7.07 -1.97
CA THR A 146 25.91 6.28 -3.04
C THR A 146 25.25 6.55 -4.40
N CYS A 147 23.92 6.50 -4.47
CA CYS A 147 23.20 6.77 -5.71
C CYS A 147 23.26 8.25 -6.13
N THR A 148 23.45 9.16 -5.17
CA THR A 148 23.68 10.58 -5.43
C THR A 148 25.05 10.81 -6.07
N LEU A 149 26.09 10.14 -5.59
CA LEU A 149 27.42 10.15 -6.24
C LEU A 149 27.36 9.59 -7.67
N VAL A 150 26.62 8.50 -7.87
CA VAL A 150 26.39 7.95 -9.22
C VAL A 150 25.61 8.95 -10.08
N ASN A 151 24.61 9.66 -9.54
CA ASN A 151 23.91 10.70 -10.31
C ASN A 151 24.83 11.85 -10.70
N ASN A 152 25.71 12.29 -9.80
CA ASN A 152 26.62 13.42 -10.01
C ASN A 152 27.77 13.10 -10.98
N SER A 153 28.10 11.82 -11.14
CA SER A 153 29.10 11.36 -12.12
C SER A 153 28.52 11.13 -13.51
N LEU A 154 27.20 11.23 -13.69
CA LEU A 154 26.59 11.21 -15.02
C LEU A 154 26.85 12.57 -15.73
N PRO A 155 27.08 12.57 -17.04
CA PRO A 155 27.22 13.80 -17.82
C PRO A 155 26.01 14.72 -17.60
N ALA A 156 26.24 16.03 -17.56
CA ALA A 156 25.21 17.07 -17.39
C ALA A 156 24.18 17.16 -18.54
N VAL A 157 24.08 16.15 -19.40
CA VAL A 157 23.20 16.09 -20.57
C VAL A 157 21.79 15.57 -20.22
N LYS A 158 21.44 15.45 -18.93
CA LYS A 158 20.10 15.02 -18.47
C LYS A 158 19.27 15.99 -17.57
N PRO A 159 19.45 17.33 -17.60
CA PRO A 159 18.40 18.24 -17.15
C PRO A 159 17.28 18.44 -18.20
N MET A 160 17.56 18.23 -19.49
CA MET A 160 16.58 18.51 -20.55
C MET A 160 15.38 17.53 -20.57
N GLU A 161 15.48 16.34 -19.98
CA GLU A 161 14.40 15.35 -19.98
C GLU A 161 13.63 15.26 -18.66
N ARG A 162 14.12 15.86 -17.56
CA ARG A 162 13.35 15.99 -16.33
C ARG A 162 12.69 17.34 -16.34
N GLY A 163 11.48 17.40 -16.91
CA GLY A 163 10.67 18.61 -16.99
C GLY A 163 10.73 19.46 -15.71
N ARG A 164 10.61 20.79 -15.88
CA ARG A 164 10.65 21.77 -14.79
C ARG A 164 9.87 21.26 -13.58
N LYS A 165 10.49 21.25 -12.41
CA LYS A 165 9.77 20.93 -11.18
C LYS A 165 8.91 22.13 -10.84
N PHE A 166 7.61 21.91 -10.64
CA PHE A 166 6.66 22.96 -10.25
C PHE A 166 6.19 22.73 -8.81
N ARG A 167 5.93 23.80 -8.07
CA ARG A 167 5.20 23.80 -6.80
C ARG A 167 4.00 24.72 -6.95
N ASN A 168 2.78 24.17 -6.84
CA ASN A 168 1.54 24.90 -7.06
C ASN A 168 1.46 25.64 -8.42
N GLY A 169 2.05 25.07 -9.47
CA GLY A 169 2.09 25.69 -10.79
C GLY A 169 3.27 26.64 -11.03
N GLU A 170 4.04 26.97 -9.99
CA GLU A 170 5.24 27.82 -10.13
C GLU A 170 6.51 26.98 -10.28
N PRO A 171 7.38 27.25 -11.26
CA PRO A 171 8.63 26.52 -11.40
C PRO A 171 9.53 26.77 -10.19
N LEU A 172 10.04 25.69 -9.59
CA LEU A 172 11.06 25.74 -8.56
C LEU A 172 12.35 26.25 -9.21
N VAL A 173 12.85 27.39 -8.72
CA VAL A 173 14.13 28.01 -9.09
C VAL A 173 15.29 27.19 -8.52
#